data_AF-A0A2L2X3U4-F1
#
_entry.id   AF-A0A2L2X3U4-F1
#
_cell.length_a   1.000
_cell.length_b   1.000
_cell.length_c   1.000
_cell.angle_alpha   90.00
_cell.angle_beta   90.00
_cell.angle_gamma   90.00
#
_symmetry.space_group_name_H-M   'P 1'
#
loop_
_entity.id
_entity.type
_entity.pdbx_description
1 polymer ?
#
loop_
_entity_poly.entity_id
_entity_poly.type
_entity_poly.pdbx_seq_one_letter_code
_entity_poly.pdbx_strand_id
1 'polypeptide(L)'
;MFKKIFATLICFVALCSCSAFATENDIADARVFFGQLISAYNSYNQNISSYFTPDAKISRVVIKPDGTKQTVDIPTKRYFDELNKGRVGAKLTGYKNRFEDISVTQSGTDGTIYLVAKRYPGKDKKGLDASYTIVKTDKGFKVKSESWDTTVQSFLNKQ
;
A
#
# COMPACT_ATOMS: atom_id res chain seq x y z
N MET A 1 -57.84 30.33 -18.17
CA MET A 1 -56.62 30.95 -17.60
C MET A 1 -55.49 29.92 -17.63
N PHE A 2 -54.32 30.35 -18.13
CA PHE A 2 -52.95 29.92 -17.80
C PHE A 2 -52.77 28.84 -16.72
N LYS A 3 -51.82 27.92 -16.71
CA LYS A 3 -50.71 27.45 -17.57
C LYS A 3 -49.95 26.44 -16.66
N LYS A 4 -49.29 25.43 -17.25
CA LYS A 4 -48.11 24.69 -16.73
C LYS A 4 -48.29 23.41 -15.89
N ILE A 5 -47.97 22.31 -16.58
CA ILE A 5 -47.21 21.13 -16.14
C ILE A 5 -46.04 21.53 -15.22
N PHE A 6 -45.85 20.82 -14.09
CA PHE A 6 -44.58 20.66 -13.35
C PHE A 6 -44.64 19.30 -12.63
N ALA A 7 -44.06 18.23 -13.16
CA ALA A 7 -42.64 17.87 -13.12
C ALA A 7 -42.15 17.45 -11.71
N THR A 8 -42.07 16.13 -11.53
CA THR A 8 -41.04 15.35 -10.83
C THR A 8 -40.10 16.09 -9.87
N LEU A 9 -40.13 15.71 -8.59
CA LEU A 9 -38.96 15.83 -7.71
C LEU A 9 -38.74 14.50 -6.97
N ILE A 10 -38.09 13.58 -7.67
CA ILE A 10 -37.26 12.55 -7.06
C ILE A 10 -36.14 13.33 -6.35
N CYS A 11 -36.33 13.61 -5.06
CA CYS A 11 -35.28 14.14 -4.23
C CYS A 11 -34.32 12.99 -3.93
N PHE A 12 -33.35 12.89 -4.83
CA PHE A 12 -32.04 12.29 -4.68
C PHE A 12 -31.54 12.51 -3.25
N VAL A 13 -31.75 11.54 -2.36
CA VAL A 13 -30.97 11.45 -1.12
C VAL A 13 -29.58 11.04 -1.57
N ALA A 14 -28.80 12.08 -1.90
CA ALA A 14 -27.39 11.97 -2.16
C ALA A 14 -26.78 11.20 -0.99
N LEU A 15 -26.16 10.07 -1.32
CA LEU A 15 -25.18 9.40 -0.50
C LEU A 15 -24.12 10.45 -0.11
N CYS A 16 -24.34 11.16 0.99
CA CYS A 16 -23.28 11.79 1.75
C CYS A 16 -22.44 10.66 2.34
N SER A 17 -21.57 10.07 1.52
CA SER A 17 -20.38 9.41 2.03
C SER A 17 -19.54 10.50 2.69
N CYS A 18 -19.81 10.77 3.97
CA CYS A 18 -18.93 11.55 4.82
C CYS A 18 -17.56 10.89 4.77
N SER A 19 -16.67 11.45 3.95
CA SER A 19 -15.25 11.19 4.05
C SER A 19 -14.84 11.71 5.43
N ALA A 20 -14.74 10.80 6.40
CA ALA A 20 -14.28 11.11 7.74
C ALA A 20 -12.84 11.61 7.64
N PHE A 21 -12.61 12.85 8.09
CA PHE A 21 -11.27 13.41 8.18
C PHE A 21 -10.44 12.53 9.13
N ALA A 22 -9.24 12.13 8.69
CA ALA A 22 -8.30 11.50 9.61
C ALA A 22 -7.85 12.52 10.68
N THR A 23 -7.83 12.04 11.91
CA THR A 23 -7.45 12.73 13.15
C THR A 23 -5.95 12.52 13.43
N GLU A 24 -5.36 13.28 14.35
CA GLU A 24 -3.96 13.04 14.79
C GLU A 24 -3.74 11.61 15.31
N ASN A 25 -4.77 11.03 15.93
CA ASN A 25 -4.79 9.62 16.33
C ASN A 25 -4.62 8.67 15.14
N ASP A 26 -5.13 9.03 13.96
CA ASP A 26 -5.03 8.18 12.76
C ASP A 26 -3.58 8.09 12.24
N ILE A 27 -2.76 9.14 12.43
CA ILE A 27 -1.32 9.08 12.09
C ILE A 27 -0.59 8.10 13.03
N ALA A 28 -0.87 8.18 14.32
CA ALA A 28 -0.29 7.27 15.31
C ALA A 28 -0.73 5.81 15.05
N ASP A 29 -2.01 5.60 14.82
CA ASP A 29 -2.57 4.28 14.52
C ASP A 29 -2.03 3.72 13.20
N ALA A 30 -1.84 4.55 12.18
CA ALA A 30 -1.22 4.14 10.92
C ALA A 30 0.23 3.71 11.10
N ARG A 31 1.00 4.36 11.99
CA ARG A 31 2.35 3.90 12.36
C ARG A 31 2.31 2.53 13.04
N VAL A 32 1.36 2.31 13.96
CA VAL A 32 1.17 1.00 14.61
C VAL A 32 0.81 -0.07 13.58
N PHE A 33 -0.15 0.21 12.71
CA PHE A 33 -0.53 -0.68 11.61
C PHE A 33 0.66 -1.00 10.71
N PHE A 34 1.48 -0.01 10.34
CA PHE A 34 2.66 -0.24 9.54
C PHE A 34 3.67 -1.17 10.24
N GLY A 35 3.89 -0.98 11.55
CA GLY A 35 4.71 -1.89 12.35
C GLY A 35 4.19 -3.34 12.33
N GLN A 36 2.87 -3.53 12.41
CA GLN A 36 2.24 -4.85 12.30
C GLN A 36 2.42 -5.45 10.90
N LEU A 37 2.28 -4.66 9.83
CA LEU A 37 2.53 -5.08 8.46
C LEU A 37 3.98 -5.55 8.27
N ILE A 38 4.96 -4.78 8.75
CA ILE A 38 6.38 -5.15 8.66
C ILE A 38 6.67 -6.41 9.47
N SER A 39 6.06 -6.55 10.66
CA SER A 39 6.15 -7.78 11.45
C SER A 39 5.57 -8.98 10.69
N ALA A 40 4.43 -8.82 10.01
CA ALA A 40 3.82 -9.85 9.19
C ALA A 40 4.70 -10.26 7.99
N TYR A 41 5.35 -9.30 7.32
CA TYR A 41 6.34 -9.58 6.28
C TYR A 41 7.54 -10.37 6.83
N ASN A 42 8.11 -9.93 7.95
CA ASN A 42 9.33 -10.53 8.54
C ASN A 42 9.08 -11.84 9.30
N SER A 43 7.83 -12.16 9.60
CA SER A 43 7.40 -13.45 10.16
C SER A 43 6.90 -14.43 9.10
N TYR A 44 6.93 -14.04 7.82
CA TYR A 44 6.50 -14.88 6.71
C TYR A 44 5.02 -15.28 6.81
N ASN A 45 4.16 -14.33 7.18
CA ASN A 45 2.74 -14.56 7.41
C ASN A 45 2.02 -15.02 6.12
N GLN A 46 1.25 -16.11 6.19
CA GLN A 46 0.49 -16.68 5.06
C GLN A 46 -0.67 -15.79 4.61
N ASN A 47 -1.18 -14.97 5.52
CA ASN A 47 -2.35 -14.13 5.34
C ASN A 47 -1.94 -12.66 5.18
N ILE A 48 -0.74 -12.39 4.66
CA ILE A 48 -0.26 -11.01 4.42
C ILE A 48 -1.22 -10.22 3.52
N SER A 49 -1.93 -10.89 2.60
CA SER A 49 -2.96 -10.29 1.76
C SER A 49 -4.11 -9.65 2.55
N SER A 50 -4.37 -10.10 3.78
CA SER A 50 -5.41 -9.51 4.63
C SER A 50 -5.09 -8.07 5.06
N TYR A 51 -3.84 -7.61 4.92
CA TYR A 51 -3.45 -6.23 5.20
C TYR A 51 -3.76 -5.27 4.04
N PHE A 52 -4.19 -5.77 2.88
CA PHE A 52 -4.40 -5.01 1.67
C PHE A 52 -5.87 -4.83 1.36
N THR A 53 -6.22 -3.75 0.65
CA THR A 53 -7.56 -3.62 0.07
C THR A 53 -7.72 -4.61 -1.10
N PRO A 54 -8.96 -5.01 -1.45
CA PRO A 54 -9.18 -5.93 -2.58
C PRO A 54 -8.64 -5.41 -3.93
N ASP A 55 -8.58 -4.09 -4.08
CA ASP A 55 -8.11 -3.35 -5.26
C ASP A 55 -6.69 -2.78 -5.11
N ALA A 56 -5.92 -3.28 -4.14
CA ALA A 56 -4.60 -2.73 -3.84
C ALA A 56 -3.66 -2.81 -5.05
N LYS A 57 -2.86 -1.76 -5.25
CA LYS A 57 -1.86 -1.65 -6.32
C LYS A 57 -0.46 -1.94 -5.79
N ILE A 58 0.25 -2.87 -6.41
CA ILE A 58 1.61 -3.23 -6.05
C ILE A 58 2.53 -2.86 -7.21
N SER A 59 3.57 -2.09 -6.95
CA SER A 59 4.57 -1.74 -7.96
C SER A 59 6.00 -1.94 -7.45
N ARG A 60 6.91 -2.13 -8.40
CA ARG A 60 8.35 -2.12 -8.17
C ARG A 60 8.99 -1.08 -9.07
N VAL A 61 9.80 -0.23 -8.49
CA VAL A 61 10.55 0.79 -9.23
C VAL A 61 11.96 0.25 -9.42
N VAL A 62 12.22 -0.30 -10.60
CA VAL A 62 13.50 -0.91 -10.92
C VAL A 62 14.53 0.18 -11.20
N ILE A 63 15.58 0.23 -10.39
CA ILE A 63 16.75 1.08 -10.60
C ILE A 63 17.67 0.32 -11.56
N LYS A 64 17.85 0.85 -12.76
CA LYS A 64 18.74 0.29 -13.79
C LYS A 64 20.20 0.60 -13.46
N PRO A 65 21.17 -0.13 -14.05
CA PRO A 65 22.60 0.11 -13.81
C PRO A 65 23.07 1.54 -14.14
N ASP A 66 22.42 2.20 -15.08
CA ASP A 66 22.67 3.60 -15.46
C ASP A 66 22.05 4.63 -14.49
N GLY A 67 21.37 4.17 -13.45
CA GLY A 67 20.69 5.01 -12.45
C GLY A 67 19.28 5.44 -12.81
N THR A 68 18.82 5.17 -14.05
CA THR A 68 17.43 5.46 -14.43
C THR A 68 16.45 4.52 -13.72
N LYS A 69 15.21 4.97 -13.55
CA LYS A 69 14.15 4.20 -12.87
C LYS A 69 13.05 3.80 -13.83
N GLN A 70 12.53 2.59 -13.69
CA GLN A 70 11.35 2.13 -14.43
C GLN A 70 10.36 1.45 -13.49
N THR A 71 9.12 1.95 -13.46
CA THR A 71 8.04 1.36 -12.69
C THR A 71 7.47 0.15 -13.40
N VAL A 72 7.25 -0.92 -12.65
CA VAL A 72 6.55 -2.13 -13.09
C VAL A 72 5.41 -2.39 -12.12
N ASP A 73 4.19 -2.39 -12.63
CA ASP A 73 3.03 -2.81 -11.87
C ASP A 73 2.98 -4.34 -11.81
N ILE A 74 2.77 -4.88 -10.61
CA ILE A 74 2.70 -6.32 -10.38
C ILE A 74 1.25 -6.68 -10.10
N PRO A 75 0.65 -7.61 -10.87
CA PRO A 75 -0.69 -8.10 -10.56
C PRO A 75 -0.75 -8.64 -9.13
N THR A 76 -1.68 -8.11 -8.32
CA THR A 76 -1.77 -8.38 -6.87
C THR A 76 -1.92 -9.87 -6.54
N LYS A 77 -2.68 -10.61 -7.37
CA LYS A 77 -2.76 -12.08 -7.24
C LYS A 77 -1.38 -12.72 -7.40
N ARG A 78 -0.64 -12.34 -8.44
CA ARG A 78 0.71 -12.89 -8.70
C ARG A 78 1.67 -12.52 -7.57
N TYR A 79 1.59 -11.30 -7.06
CA TYR A 79 2.41 -10.84 -5.94
C TYR A 79 2.26 -11.76 -4.71
N PHE A 80 1.03 -12.01 -4.27
CA PHE A 80 0.80 -12.88 -3.11
C PHE A 80 1.11 -14.36 -3.39
N ASP A 81 0.85 -14.85 -4.61
CA ASP A 81 1.24 -16.20 -5.02
C ASP A 81 2.77 -16.38 -4.97
N GLU A 82 3.54 -15.41 -5.48
CA GLU A 82 5.00 -15.42 -5.45
C GLU A 82 5.55 -15.29 -4.02
N LEU A 83 4.97 -14.42 -3.18
CA LEU A 83 5.32 -14.33 -1.76
C LEU A 83 5.11 -15.66 -1.03
N ASN A 84 3.97 -16.31 -1.25
CA ASN A 84 3.65 -17.59 -0.62
C ASN A 84 4.57 -18.72 -1.09
N LYS A 85 4.91 -18.76 -2.38
CA LYS A 85 5.87 -19.73 -2.95
C LYS A 85 7.29 -19.51 -2.42
N GLY A 86 7.75 -18.26 -2.40
CA GLY A 86 9.11 -17.88 -1.95
C GLY A 86 9.33 -17.97 -0.44
N ARG A 87 8.25 -18.10 0.32
CA ARG A 87 8.21 -18.05 1.78
C ARG A 87 9.17 -19.01 2.49
N VAL A 88 9.20 -20.27 2.07
CA VAL A 88 10.07 -21.29 2.69
C VAL A 88 11.53 -20.94 2.47
N GLY A 89 11.91 -20.54 1.26
CA GLY A 89 13.27 -20.10 0.94
C GLY A 89 13.67 -18.85 1.72
N ALA A 90 12.77 -17.88 1.84
CA ALA A 90 12.99 -16.67 2.65
C ALA A 90 13.23 -17.02 4.13
N LYS A 91 12.44 -17.94 4.69
CA LYS A 91 12.61 -18.42 6.07
C LYS A 91 13.95 -19.11 6.29
N LEU A 92 14.35 -20.00 5.39
CA LEU A 92 15.62 -20.73 5.47
C LEU A 92 16.83 -19.80 5.38
N THR A 93 16.74 -18.74 4.57
CA THR A 93 17.81 -17.75 4.40
C THR A 93 17.79 -16.64 5.45
N GLY A 94 16.76 -16.60 6.31
CA GLY A 94 16.58 -15.53 7.30
C GLY A 94 16.33 -14.16 6.67
N TYR A 95 15.78 -14.11 5.45
CA TYR A 95 15.54 -12.87 4.73
C TYR A 95 14.48 -12.02 5.42
N LYS A 96 14.84 -10.79 5.81
CA LYS A 96 13.94 -9.82 6.44
C LYS A 96 14.15 -8.45 5.80
N ASN A 97 13.12 -7.60 5.83
CA ASN A 97 13.23 -6.19 5.49
C ASN A 97 13.35 -5.38 6.77
N ARG A 98 14.32 -4.48 6.84
CA ARG A 98 14.36 -3.43 7.85
C ARG A 98 13.86 -2.12 7.23
N PHE A 99 13.12 -1.34 7.99
CA PHE A 99 12.62 -0.03 7.55
C PHE A 99 13.10 1.04 8.52
N GLU A 100 13.60 2.14 7.98
CA GLU A 100 14.12 3.31 8.72
C GLU A 100 13.54 4.58 8.07
N ASP A 101 13.78 5.74 8.68
CA ASP A 101 13.34 7.06 8.19
C ASP A 101 11.85 7.12 7.83
N ILE A 102 11.01 6.52 8.69
CA ILE A 102 9.57 6.37 8.46
C ILE A 102 8.88 7.73 8.65
N SER A 103 8.45 8.34 7.54
CA SER A 103 7.59 9.51 7.54
C SER A 103 6.16 9.10 7.21
N VAL A 104 5.22 9.61 7.99
CA VAL A 104 3.78 9.36 7.84
C VAL A 104 3.09 10.70 7.75
N THR A 105 2.40 10.92 6.63
CA THR A 105 1.70 12.17 6.34
C THR A 105 0.28 11.88 5.91
N GLN A 106 -0.66 12.70 6.36
CA GLN A 106 -2.05 12.60 5.93
C GLN A 106 -2.23 13.23 4.55
N SER A 107 -3.00 12.58 3.70
CA SER A 107 -3.45 13.13 2.42
C SER A 107 -4.92 13.52 2.51
N GLY A 108 -5.19 14.78 2.83
CA GLY A 108 -6.53 15.33 2.67
C GLY A 108 -7.60 14.72 3.59
N THR A 109 -8.84 14.73 3.09
CA THR A 109 -10.08 14.62 3.87
C THR A 109 -10.71 13.22 3.86
N ASP A 110 -10.16 12.27 3.12
CA ASP A 110 -10.74 10.93 2.89
C ASP A 110 -10.14 9.81 3.76
N GLY A 111 -9.32 10.17 4.74
CA GLY A 111 -8.65 9.21 5.62
C GLY A 111 -7.49 8.48 4.94
N THR A 112 -7.01 8.96 3.79
CA THR A 112 -5.81 8.46 3.13
C THR A 112 -4.54 8.95 3.84
N ILE A 113 -3.61 8.03 4.09
CA ILE A 113 -2.32 8.28 4.73
C ILE A 113 -1.22 7.80 3.80
N TYR A 114 -0.24 8.68 3.56
CA TYR A 114 0.99 8.33 2.86
C TYR A 114 2.07 7.98 3.87
N LEU A 115 2.78 6.90 3.57
CA LEU A 115 3.96 6.49 4.31
C LEU A 115 5.11 6.39 3.34
N VAL A 116 6.25 6.97 3.71
CA VAL A 116 7.52 6.80 3.02
C VAL A 116 8.57 6.33 4.01
N ALA A 117 9.49 5.48 3.56
CA ALA A 117 10.54 4.92 4.39
C ALA A 117 11.75 4.51 3.55
N LYS A 118 12.90 4.38 4.20
CA LYS A 118 14.06 3.67 3.66
C LYS A 118 13.96 2.19 4.00
N ARG A 119 13.92 1.33 2.99
CA ARG A 119 13.83 -0.12 3.11
C ARG A 119 15.17 -0.77 2.83
N TYR A 120 15.61 -1.62 3.75
CA TYR A 120 16.85 -2.39 3.66
C TYR A 120 16.49 -3.88 3.50
N PRO A 121 16.39 -4.39 2.27
CA PRO A 121 16.11 -5.81 2.03
C PRO A 121 17.29 -6.71 2.41
N GLY A 122 17.03 -7.73 3.23
CA GLY A 122 18.03 -8.71 3.64
C GLY A 122 19.19 -8.05 4.39
N LYS A 123 20.38 -8.06 3.77
CA LYS A 123 21.61 -7.46 4.32
C LYS A 123 22.03 -6.19 3.56
N ASP A 124 21.13 -5.59 2.78
CA ASP A 124 21.41 -4.35 2.07
C ASP A 124 21.84 -3.22 3.03
N LYS A 125 22.78 -2.37 2.60
CA LYS A 125 23.32 -1.26 3.39
C LYS A 125 22.98 0.12 2.81
N LYS A 126 22.54 0.19 1.55
CA LYS A 126 22.30 1.46 0.85
C LYS A 126 20.90 1.99 1.14
N GLY A 127 19.95 1.11 1.41
CA GLY A 127 18.55 1.47 1.58
C GLY A 127 17.93 1.79 0.23
N LEU A 128 16.66 1.43 0.08
CA LEU A 128 15.86 1.63 -1.12
C LEU A 128 14.58 2.33 -0.71
N ASP A 129 14.10 3.27 -1.52
CA ASP A 129 12.86 3.98 -1.21
C ASP A 129 11.68 3.01 -1.22
N ALA A 130 10.80 3.15 -0.23
CA ALA A 130 9.54 2.45 -0.14
C ALA A 130 8.44 3.43 0.21
N SER A 131 7.32 3.35 -0.51
CA SER A 131 6.15 4.15 -0.22
C SER A 131 4.89 3.29 -0.16
N TYR A 132 3.94 3.74 0.64
CA TYR A 132 2.63 3.11 0.80
C TYR A 132 1.56 4.19 0.83
N THR A 133 0.41 3.85 0.27
CA THR A 133 -0.85 4.54 0.57
C THR A 133 -1.69 3.61 1.43
N ILE A 134 -2.07 4.09 2.61
CA ILE A 134 -2.86 3.37 3.60
C ILE A 134 -4.20 4.09 3.72
N VAL A 135 -5.28 3.32 3.85
CA VAL A 135 -6.64 3.86 4.05
C VAL A 135 -7.28 3.23 5.27
N LYS A 136 -8.06 4.03 6.00
CA LYS A 136 -8.90 3.51 7.09
C LYS A 136 -10.16 2.87 6.51
N THR A 137 -10.45 1.64 6.92
CA THR A 137 -11.67 0.91 6.54
C THR A 137 -12.48 0.56 7.79
N ASP A 138 -13.68 0.02 7.60
CA ASP A 138 -14.50 -0.58 8.67
C ASP A 138 -13.76 -1.70 9.42
N LYS A 139 -12.82 -2.38 8.76
CA LYS A 139 -11.98 -3.46 9.30
C LYS A 139 -10.60 -2.99 9.76
N GLY A 140 -10.43 -1.69 10.01
CA GLY A 140 -9.17 -1.07 10.36
C GLY A 140 -8.35 -0.61 9.15
N PHE A 141 -7.09 -0.23 9.36
CA PHE A 141 -6.22 0.23 8.28
C PHE A 141 -5.90 -0.88 7.27
N LYS A 142 -5.82 -0.51 6.00
CA LYS A 142 -5.43 -1.39 4.87
C LYS A 142 -4.51 -0.67 3.92
N VAL A 143 -3.61 -1.40 3.28
CA VAL A 143 -2.74 -0.91 2.21
C VAL A 143 -3.56 -0.82 0.91
N LYS A 144 -3.68 0.37 0.36
CA LYS A 144 -4.27 0.66 -0.96
C LYS A 144 -3.20 0.66 -2.06
N SER A 145 -1.97 1.05 -1.75
CA SER A 145 -0.85 0.87 -2.67
C SER A 145 0.46 0.64 -1.94
N GLU A 146 1.36 -0.11 -2.59
CA GLU A 146 2.74 -0.33 -2.17
C GLU A 146 3.66 -0.14 -3.38
N SER A 147 4.70 0.68 -3.23
CA SER A 147 5.74 0.89 -4.25
C SER A 147 7.11 0.80 -3.62
N TRP A 148 7.92 -0.17 -4.06
CA TRP A 148 9.30 -0.34 -3.57
C TRP A 148 10.32 -0.20 -4.69
N ASP A 149 11.34 0.61 -4.44
CA ASP A 149 12.55 0.61 -5.24
C ASP A 149 13.25 -0.76 -5.15
N THR A 150 13.85 -1.21 -6.25
CA THR A 150 14.58 -2.47 -6.33
C THR A 150 15.73 -2.40 -7.35
N THR A 151 16.82 -3.08 -7.06
CA THR A 151 17.92 -3.29 -8.01
C THR A 151 17.79 -4.61 -8.79
N VAL A 152 16.74 -5.40 -8.51
CA VAL A 152 16.49 -6.69 -9.13
C VAL A 152 15.92 -6.50 -10.54
N GLN A 153 16.76 -6.67 -11.56
CA GLN A 153 16.39 -6.38 -12.95
C GLN A 153 15.34 -7.36 -13.52
N SER A 154 15.20 -8.56 -12.96
CA SER A 154 14.22 -9.55 -13.44
C SER A 154 12.76 -9.09 -13.31
N PHE A 155 12.47 -8.02 -12.55
CA PHE A 155 11.15 -7.40 -12.54
C PHE A 155 10.77 -6.75 -13.87
N LEU A 156 11.73 -6.31 -14.68
CA LEU A 156 11.47 -5.71 -16.00
C LEU A 156 10.83 -6.70 -16.98
N ASN A 157 11.08 -7.99 -16.80
CA ASN A 157 10.58 -9.07 -17.66
C ASN A 157 9.25 -9.65 -17.15
N LYS A 158 8.66 -9.03 -16.14
CA LYS A 158 7.63 -9.61 -15.27
C LYS A 158 6.33 -8.82 -15.37
N GLN A 159 6.00 -8.31 -16.56
CA GLN A 159 4.75 -7.61 -16.87
C GLN A 159 3.65 -8.60 -17.21
#